data_AF-A0A483Z8P4-F1
#
_entry.id   AF-A0A483Z8P4-F1
#
_cell.length_a   1.000
_cell.length_b   1.000
_cell.length_c   1.000
_cell.angle_alpha   90.00
_cell.angle_beta   90.00
_cell.angle_gamma   90.00
#
_symmetry.space_group_name_H-M   'P 1'
#
loop_
_entity.id
_entity.type
_entity.pdbx_description
1 polymer ?
#
loop_
_entity_poly.entity_id
_entity_poly.type
_entity_poly.pdbx_seq_one_letter_code
_entity_poly.pdbx_strand_id
1 'polypeptide(L)'
;MDKERKRSFGGDVKEPIIERIFSLVERYPSRNEAAKAWGININTLQNYYKRRDIAPTPRKQLLEVIANHEGVSLDWLIEGTGEPPVNTKKEHKKERIHSGLSDPDARLATLFSILSDEEKQSLFEIVVRKGVDTVLRLRDDRNIKLLQCNDVEKERLLVWLDSGMKKEAFEASEVVAETGLANSGKKAG
;
A
#
# COMPACT_ATOMS: atom_id res chain seq x y z
N MET A 1 -59.42 -19.63 -6.00
CA MET A 1 -59.66 -18.58 -4.98
C MET A 1 -58.59 -18.74 -3.93
N ASP A 2 -57.45 -18.13 -4.22
CA ASP A 2 -56.18 -18.30 -3.55
C ASP A 2 -56.17 -17.65 -2.17
N LYS A 3 -55.69 -18.40 -1.16
CA LYS A 3 -55.47 -17.90 0.18
C LYS A 3 -53.97 -17.62 0.31
N GLU A 4 -53.58 -16.40 -0.05
CA GLU A 4 -52.21 -15.91 0.11
C GLU A 4 -51.77 -16.04 1.57
N ARG A 5 -50.72 -16.84 1.80
CA ARG A 5 -50.01 -16.87 3.07
C ARG A 5 -49.21 -15.57 3.17
N LYS A 6 -49.72 -14.60 3.92
CA LYS A 6 -48.93 -13.47 4.42
C LYS A 6 -47.74 -14.02 5.20
N ARG A 7 -46.57 -14.09 4.56
CA ARG A 7 -45.29 -14.27 5.24
C ARG A 7 -44.98 -12.95 5.91
N SER A 8 -45.30 -12.86 7.21
CA SER A 8 -44.73 -11.85 8.09
C SER A 8 -43.23 -12.09 8.16
N PHE A 9 -42.44 -11.26 7.48
CA PHE A 9 -41.03 -11.11 7.83
C PHE A 9 -40.98 -10.41 9.18
N GLY A 10 -40.96 -11.22 10.25
CA GLY A 10 -40.51 -10.75 11.55
C GLY A 10 -39.02 -10.46 11.43
N GLY A 11 -38.68 -9.19 11.24
CA GLY A 11 -37.31 -8.71 11.30
C GLY A 11 -36.82 -8.79 12.74
N ASP A 12 -36.23 -9.91 13.12
CA ASP A 12 -35.15 -10.04 14.10
C ASP A 12 -34.72 -11.53 14.14
N VAL A 13 -34.17 -12.04 13.05
CA VAL A 13 -33.56 -13.37 13.08
C VAL A 13 -32.24 -13.21 13.80
N LYS A 14 -32.23 -13.48 15.12
CA LYS A 14 -31.02 -13.51 15.95
C LYS A 14 -29.91 -14.22 15.18
N GLU A 15 -28.86 -13.49 14.84
CA GLU A 15 -27.71 -14.10 14.18
C GLU A 15 -27.19 -15.24 15.08
N PRO A 16 -26.92 -16.43 14.53
CA PRO A 16 -26.44 -17.54 15.34
C PRO A 16 -25.04 -17.20 15.89
N ILE A 17 -24.77 -17.64 17.13
CA ILE A 17 -23.51 -17.40 17.87
C ILE A 17 -22.28 -17.70 17.00
N ILE A 18 -22.37 -18.73 16.16
CA ILE A 18 -21.29 -19.19 15.30
C ILE A 18 -20.88 -18.15 14.25
N GLU A 19 -21.84 -17.37 13.72
CA GLU A 19 -21.56 -16.33 12.72
C GLU A 19 -20.84 -15.15 13.37
N ARG A 20 -21.22 -14.78 14.61
CA ARG A 20 -20.47 -13.78 15.38
C ARG A 20 -19.06 -14.24 15.68
N ILE A 21 -18.85 -15.52 16.04
CA ILE A 21 -17.50 -16.07 16.18
C ILE A 21 -16.73 -15.97 14.87
N PHE A 22 -17.34 -16.32 13.73
CA PHE A 22 -16.67 -16.19 12.43
C PHE A 22 -16.31 -14.75 12.09
N SER A 23 -17.18 -13.79 12.42
CA SER A 23 -16.88 -12.35 12.26
C SER A 23 -15.65 -11.90 13.08
N LEU A 24 -15.41 -12.53 14.24
CA LEU A 24 -14.21 -12.31 15.05
C LEU A 24 -12.98 -13.00 14.44
N VAL A 25 -13.12 -14.23 13.93
CA VAL A 25 -12.03 -14.95 13.24
C VAL A 25 -11.53 -14.19 12.01
N GLU A 26 -12.43 -13.54 11.26
CA GLU A 26 -12.09 -12.80 10.04
C GLU A 26 -11.09 -11.65 10.28
N ARG A 27 -10.97 -11.18 11.52
CA ARG A 27 -10.01 -10.15 11.95
C ARG A 27 -8.56 -10.65 11.96
N TYR A 28 -8.35 -11.96 11.87
CA TYR A 28 -7.02 -12.57 11.90
C TYR A 28 -6.53 -12.93 10.49
N PRO A 29 -5.21 -12.87 10.23
CA PRO A 29 -4.62 -13.30 8.96
C PRO A 29 -4.88 -14.77 8.64
N SER A 30 -5.06 -15.63 9.65
CA SER A 30 -5.49 -17.02 9.44
C SER A 30 -6.36 -17.56 10.58
N ARG A 31 -7.13 -18.61 10.30
CA ARG A 31 -7.89 -19.35 11.33
C ARG A 31 -6.96 -19.95 12.40
N ASN A 32 -5.75 -20.35 12.00
CA ASN A 32 -4.74 -20.88 12.93
C ASN A 32 -4.28 -19.80 13.90
N GLU A 33 -4.11 -18.57 13.42
CA GLU A 33 -3.72 -17.43 14.23
C GLU A 33 -4.83 -16.98 15.18
N ALA A 34 -6.09 -16.98 14.74
CA ALA A 34 -7.24 -16.77 15.63
C ALA A 34 -7.29 -17.83 16.73
N ALA A 35 -7.13 -19.11 16.37
CA ALA A 35 -7.13 -20.20 17.33
C ALA A 35 -5.99 -20.08 18.36
N LYS A 36 -4.79 -19.69 17.91
CA LYS A 36 -3.64 -19.44 18.79
C LYS A 36 -3.89 -18.26 19.72
N ALA A 37 -4.42 -17.14 19.22
CA ALA A 37 -4.70 -15.95 20.01
C ALA A 37 -5.73 -16.23 21.12
N TRP A 38 -6.77 -16.99 20.79
CA TRP A 38 -7.79 -17.40 21.77
C TRP A 38 -7.33 -18.54 22.67
N GLY A 39 -6.17 -19.15 22.42
CA GLY A 39 -5.70 -20.32 23.19
C GLY A 39 -6.54 -21.59 22.97
N ILE A 40 -7.16 -21.74 21.81
CA ILE A 40 -8.08 -22.84 21.49
C ILE A 40 -7.48 -23.79 20.46
N ASN A 41 -7.92 -25.04 20.44
CA ASN A 41 -7.44 -26.01 19.45
C ASN A 41 -7.98 -25.62 18.04
N ILE A 42 -7.09 -25.56 17.05
CA ILE A 42 -7.44 -25.27 15.65
C ILE A 42 -8.49 -26.24 15.09
N ASN A 43 -8.49 -27.50 15.53
CA ASN A 43 -9.49 -28.49 15.12
C ASN A 43 -10.88 -28.14 15.65
N THR A 44 -10.98 -27.53 16.83
CA THR A 44 -12.25 -27.03 17.38
C THR A 44 -12.81 -25.93 16.49
N LEU A 45 -11.97 -24.97 16.11
CA LEU A 45 -12.37 -23.89 15.21
C LEU A 45 -12.74 -24.41 13.82
N GLN A 46 -11.97 -25.34 13.26
CA GLN A 46 -12.27 -25.97 11.98
C GLN A 46 -13.57 -26.79 12.01
N ASN A 47 -13.87 -27.46 13.12
CA ASN A 47 -15.12 -28.21 13.29
C ASN A 47 -16.34 -27.28 13.26
N TYR A 48 -16.22 -26.06 13.78
CA TYR A 48 -17.27 -25.05 13.66
C TYR A 48 -17.51 -24.63 12.22
N TYR A 49 -16.46 -24.39 11.43
CA TYR A 49 -16.61 -24.10 10.00
C TYR A 49 -17.20 -25.26 9.20
N LYS A 50 -16.80 -26.51 9.51
CA LYS A 50 -17.32 -27.71 8.84
C LYS A 50 -18.81 -27.96 9.12
N ARG A 51 -19.32 -27.47 10.25
CA ARG A 51 -20.70 -27.65 10.71
C ARG A 51 -21.48 -26.34 10.72
N ARG A 52 -21.11 -25.39 9.87
CA ARG A 52 -21.74 -24.06 9.80
C ARG A 52 -23.25 -24.16 9.55
N ASP A 53 -23.68 -25.15 8.79
CA ASP A 53 -25.07 -25.49 8.47
C ASP A 53 -25.92 -25.84 9.70
N ILE A 54 -25.32 -26.47 10.72
CA ILE A 54 -26.02 -26.92 11.93
C ILE A 54 -25.83 -25.93 13.09
N ALA A 55 -25.05 -24.86 12.88
CA ALA A 55 -24.78 -23.80 13.86
C ALA A 55 -24.48 -24.33 15.28
N PRO A 56 -23.43 -25.15 15.47
CA PRO A 56 -23.12 -25.76 16.75
C PRO A 56 -22.92 -24.69 17.82
N THR A 57 -23.61 -24.83 18.96
CA THR A 57 -23.45 -23.92 20.10
C THR A 57 -22.18 -24.28 20.88
N PRO A 58 -21.17 -23.39 20.93
CA PRO A 58 -19.96 -23.64 21.70
C PRO A 58 -20.21 -23.67 23.21
N ARG A 59 -19.33 -24.32 23.97
CA ARG A 59 -19.42 -24.32 25.44
C ARG A 59 -19.20 -22.91 25.99
N LYS A 60 -19.90 -22.56 27.07
CA LYS A 60 -19.81 -21.24 27.71
C LYS A 60 -18.36 -20.82 28.03
N GLN A 61 -17.54 -21.72 28.55
CA GLN A 61 -16.12 -21.47 28.84
C GLN A 61 -15.34 -20.99 27.61
N LEU A 62 -15.64 -21.53 26.43
CA LEU A 62 -14.98 -21.13 25.18
C LEU A 62 -15.41 -19.72 24.76
N LEU A 63 -16.71 -19.40 24.93
CA LEU A 63 -17.26 -18.09 24.63
C LEU A 63 -16.68 -17.02 25.55
N GLU A 64 -16.50 -17.32 26.85
CA GLU A 64 -15.86 -16.42 27.81
C GLU A 64 -14.41 -16.12 27.43
N VAL A 65 -13.64 -17.13 27.01
CA VAL A 65 -12.26 -16.94 26.55
C VAL A 65 -12.19 -16.04 25.32
N ILE A 66 -13.04 -16.29 24.32
CA ILE A 66 -13.11 -15.46 23.10
C ILE A 66 -13.54 -14.04 23.44
N ALA A 67 -14.57 -13.87 24.29
CA ALA A 67 -15.10 -12.58 24.68
C ALA A 67 -14.03 -11.71 25.39
N ASN A 68 -13.33 -12.31 26.36
CA ASN A 68 -12.24 -11.64 27.08
C ASN A 68 -11.08 -11.25 26.15
N HIS A 69 -10.72 -12.12 25.20
CA HIS A 69 -9.63 -11.83 24.26
C HIS A 69 -10.01 -10.73 23.26
N GLU A 70 -11.23 -10.76 22.73
CA GLU A 70 -11.72 -9.81 21.73
C GLU A 70 -12.22 -8.49 22.32
N GLY A 71 -12.32 -8.39 23.64
CA GLY A 71 -12.85 -7.21 24.32
C GLY A 71 -14.34 -6.99 24.03
N VAL A 72 -15.10 -8.07 23.83
CA VAL A 72 -16.56 -8.01 23.64
C VAL A 72 -17.28 -8.52 24.88
N SER A 73 -18.52 -8.08 25.10
CA SER A 73 -19.35 -8.67 26.15
C SER A 73 -19.76 -10.09 25.77
N LEU A 74 -19.86 -10.94 26.79
CA LEU A 74 -20.38 -12.30 26.62
C LEU A 74 -21.82 -12.27 26.06
N ASP A 75 -22.62 -11.30 26.50
CA ASP A 75 -24.00 -11.09 26.07
C ASP A 75 -24.08 -10.70 24.58
N TRP A 76 -23.15 -9.87 24.08
CA TRP A 76 -23.05 -9.60 22.65
C TRP A 76 -22.70 -10.86 21.86
N LEU A 77 -21.77 -11.67 22.36
CA LEU A 77 -21.37 -12.90 21.68
C LEU A 77 -22.50 -13.95 21.66
N ILE A 78 -23.30 -14.06 22.73
CA ILE A 78 -24.38 -15.06 22.85
C ILE A 78 -25.69 -14.58 22.22
N GLU A 79 -26.08 -13.34 22.45
CA GLU A 79 -27.41 -12.83 22.12
C GLU A 79 -27.40 -11.76 21.03
N GLY A 80 -26.22 -11.21 20.70
CA GLY A 80 -26.09 -10.09 19.76
C GLY A 80 -26.52 -8.75 20.35
N THR A 81 -26.88 -8.71 21.63
CA THR A 81 -27.32 -7.49 22.33
C THR A 81 -26.12 -6.78 22.95
N GLY A 82 -25.81 -5.57 22.50
CA GLY A 82 -24.73 -4.75 23.05
C GLY A 82 -23.89 -4.05 21.99
N GLU A 83 -22.84 -3.35 22.42
CA GLU A 83 -21.92 -2.66 21.52
C GLU A 83 -21.13 -3.66 20.67
N PRO A 84 -21.17 -3.55 19.33
CA PRO A 84 -20.37 -4.39 18.47
C PRO A 84 -18.88 -4.09 18.68
N PRO A 85 -18.00 -5.09 18.54
CA PRO A 85 -16.58 -4.89 18.72
C PRO A 85 -16.05 -3.81 17.78
N VAL A 86 -15.49 -2.74 18.36
CA VAL A 86 -14.81 -1.67 17.64
C VAL A 86 -13.76 -2.31 16.72
N ASN A 87 -13.92 -2.11 15.41
CA ASN A 87 -13.00 -2.63 14.39
C ASN A 87 -11.69 -1.86 14.43
N THR A 88 -10.83 -2.12 15.41
CA THR A 88 -9.49 -1.53 15.49
C THR A 88 -8.46 -2.23 14.59
N LYS A 89 -8.85 -3.31 13.87
CA LYS A 89 -7.94 -4.12 13.03
C LYS A 89 -8.40 -4.32 11.57
N LYS A 90 -9.35 -3.51 11.07
CA LYS A 90 -9.87 -3.62 9.69
C LYS A 90 -9.09 -2.83 8.64
N GLU A 91 -7.87 -2.40 8.94
CA GLU A 91 -6.98 -1.88 7.91
C GLU A 91 -5.82 -2.87 7.73
N HIS A 92 -5.68 -3.39 6.51
CA HIS A 92 -4.51 -4.13 5.99
C HIS A 92 -4.45 -5.64 6.25
N LYS A 93 -5.20 -6.39 5.44
CA LYS A 93 -4.74 -7.61 4.69
C LYS A 93 -5.92 -8.56 4.53
N LYS A 94 -6.57 -8.57 3.37
CA LYS A 94 -7.05 -9.83 2.75
C LYS A 94 -7.72 -9.75 1.38
N GLU A 95 -7.93 -8.58 0.81
CA GLU A 95 -8.49 -8.50 -0.54
C GLU A 95 -7.44 -8.00 -1.53
N ARG A 96 -7.39 -8.66 -2.71
CA ARG A 96 -6.65 -8.31 -3.94
C ARG A 96 -5.35 -9.05 -4.27
N ILE A 97 -5.27 -10.37 -4.02
CA ILE A 97 -4.20 -11.17 -4.66
C ILE A 97 -4.52 -11.49 -6.14
N HIS A 98 -5.76 -11.36 -6.62
CA HIS A 98 -6.13 -11.85 -7.96
C HIS A 98 -6.59 -10.82 -9.01
N SER A 99 -6.44 -9.50 -8.78
CA SER A 99 -6.74 -8.48 -9.81
C SER A 99 -5.64 -7.43 -10.06
N GLY A 100 -4.51 -7.52 -9.35
CA GLY A 100 -3.60 -6.39 -9.14
C GLY A 100 -2.60 -6.02 -10.24
N LEU A 101 -2.52 -6.74 -11.37
CA LEU A 101 -1.47 -6.42 -12.36
C LEU A 101 -1.78 -5.20 -13.25
N SER A 102 -3.06 -4.79 -13.32
CA SER A 102 -3.46 -3.59 -14.09
C SER A 102 -3.53 -2.32 -13.24
N ASP A 103 -3.52 -2.45 -11.91
CA ASP A 103 -3.67 -1.31 -11.00
C ASP A 103 -2.29 -0.72 -10.67
N PRO A 104 -1.99 0.53 -11.07
CA PRO A 104 -0.70 1.16 -10.79
C PRO A 104 -0.40 1.23 -9.28
N ASP A 105 -1.42 1.41 -8.44
CA ASP A 105 -1.25 1.48 -6.99
C ASP A 105 -0.85 0.12 -6.40
N ALA A 106 -1.45 -0.96 -6.88
CA ALA A 106 -1.07 -2.32 -6.49
C ALA A 106 0.35 -2.68 -6.95
N ARG A 107 0.77 -2.21 -8.12
CA ARG A 107 2.14 -2.40 -8.62
C ARG A 107 3.16 -1.65 -7.77
N LEU A 108 2.88 -0.40 -7.41
CA LEU A 108 3.73 0.39 -6.52
C LEU A 108 3.82 -0.25 -5.13
N ALA A 109 2.69 -0.68 -4.57
CA ALA A 109 2.67 -1.39 -3.28
C ALA A 109 3.49 -2.68 -3.32
N THR A 110 3.43 -3.41 -4.44
CA THR A 110 4.25 -4.62 -4.63
C THR A 110 5.74 -4.28 -4.71
N LEU A 111 6.12 -3.23 -5.46
CA LEU A 111 7.51 -2.77 -5.55
C LEU A 111 8.05 -2.37 -4.17
N PHE A 112 7.29 -1.60 -3.40
CA PHE A 112 7.72 -1.19 -2.06
C PHE A 112 7.72 -2.33 -1.06
N SER A 113 6.92 -3.39 -1.27
CA SER A 113 6.92 -4.56 -0.39
C SER A 113 8.22 -5.37 -0.42
N ILE A 114 9.02 -5.23 -1.48
CA ILE A 114 10.33 -5.90 -1.64
C ILE A 114 11.40 -5.24 -0.77
N LEU A 115 11.24 -3.95 -0.48
CA LEU A 115 12.20 -3.16 0.26
C LEU A 115 12.10 -3.40 1.77
N SER A 116 13.24 -3.35 2.47
CA SER A 116 13.28 -3.27 3.93
C SER A 116 12.71 -1.93 4.41
N ASP A 117 12.41 -1.82 5.69
CA ASP A 117 11.88 -0.57 6.25
C ASP A 117 12.94 0.55 6.23
N GLU A 118 14.22 0.19 6.39
CA GLU A 118 15.34 1.12 6.22
C GLU A 118 15.47 1.61 4.76
N GLU A 119 15.28 0.72 3.79
CA GLU A 119 15.31 1.07 2.37
C GLU A 119 14.15 1.97 1.97
N LYS A 120 12.94 1.69 2.47
CA LYS A 120 11.76 2.56 2.27
C LYS A 120 12.00 3.94 2.86
N GLN A 121 12.56 4.01 4.06
CA GLN A 121 12.88 5.26 4.73
C GLN A 121 13.92 6.07 3.95
N SER A 122 14.98 5.41 3.49
CA SER A 122 16.01 6.04 2.63
C SER A 122 15.42 6.57 1.33
N LEU A 123 14.56 5.78 0.67
CA LEU A 123 13.87 6.20 -0.55
C LEU A 123 12.97 7.42 -0.30
N PHE A 124 12.19 7.40 0.78
CA PHE A 124 11.36 8.52 1.17
C PHE A 124 12.17 9.80 1.36
N GLU A 125 13.30 9.72 2.07
CA GLU A 125 14.20 10.86 2.27
C GLU A 125 14.78 11.41 0.97
N ILE A 126 15.15 10.55 0.02
CA ILE A 126 15.63 10.96 -1.30
C ILE A 126 14.53 11.71 -2.06
N VAL A 127 13.31 11.17 -2.08
CA VAL A 127 12.16 11.78 -2.75
C VAL A 127 11.85 13.15 -2.14
N VAL A 128 11.76 13.23 -0.82
CA VAL A 128 11.51 14.49 -0.11
C VAL A 128 12.62 15.50 -0.41
N ARG A 129 13.89 15.11 -0.28
CA ARG A 129 15.02 16.02 -0.50
C ARG A 129 15.07 16.53 -1.94
N LYS A 130 14.81 15.68 -2.93
CA LYS A 130 14.74 16.11 -4.34
C LYS A 130 13.52 16.94 -4.66
N GLY A 131 12.38 16.65 -4.04
CA GLY A 131 11.20 17.50 -4.11
C GLY A 131 11.47 18.90 -3.56
N VAL A 132 12.04 18.99 -2.36
CA VAL A 132 12.45 20.26 -1.74
C VAL A 132 13.48 21.00 -2.59
N ASP A 133 14.52 20.33 -3.10
CA ASP A 133 15.52 20.96 -4.00
C ASP A 133 14.85 21.56 -5.24
N THR A 134 13.90 20.85 -5.83
CA THR A 134 13.17 21.30 -7.02
C THR A 134 12.30 22.52 -6.71
N VAL A 135 11.55 22.50 -5.60
CA VAL A 135 10.73 23.64 -5.16
C VAL A 135 11.61 24.86 -4.83
N LEU A 136 12.77 24.66 -4.21
CA LEU A 136 13.70 25.75 -3.92
C LEU A 136 14.25 26.41 -5.19
N ARG A 137 14.47 25.65 -6.27
CA ARG A 137 14.83 26.22 -7.58
C ARG A 137 13.76 27.14 -8.15
N LEU A 138 12.49 26.93 -7.80
CA LEU A 138 11.41 27.82 -8.21
C LEU A 138 11.45 29.18 -7.52
N ARG A 139 12.32 29.42 -6.55
CA ARG A 139 12.54 30.77 -6.00
C ARG A 139 13.25 31.70 -6.99
N ASP A 140 13.91 31.16 -8.00
CA ASP A 140 14.50 31.95 -9.09
C ASP A 140 13.43 32.20 -10.17
N ASP A 141 13.09 33.47 -10.38
CA ASP A 141 12.13 33.91 -11.40
C ASP A 141 12.50 33.42 -12.81
N ARG A 142 13.79 33.20 -13.09
CA ARG A 142 14.24 32.63 -14.38
C ARG A 142 13.72 31.20 -14.56
N ASN A 143 13.77 30.39 -13.50
CA ASN A 143 13.29 29.00 -13.54
C ASN A 143 11.77 28.95 -13.73
N ILE A 144 11.04 29.86 -13.08
CA ILE A 144 9.58 29.99 -13.29
C ILE A 144 9.28 30.35 -14.75
N LYS A 145 9.97 31.36 -15.30
CA LYS A 145 9.79 31.78 -16.70
C LYS A 145 10.09 30.64 -17.69
N LEU A 146 11.15 29.87 -17.46
CA LEU A 146 11.51 28.71 -18.29
C LEU A 146 10.44 27.60 -18.23
N LEU A 147 9.84 27.34 -17.07
CA LEU A 147 8.76 26.35 -16.94
C LEU A 147 7.49 26.78 -17.67
N GLN A 148 7.21 28.09 -17.68
CA GLN A 148 6.05 28.70 -18.33
C GLN A 148 6.18 28.86 -19.85
N CYS A 149 7.38 28.70 -20.41
CA CYS A 149 7.58 28.70 -21.87
C CYS A 149 6.66 27.69 -22.56
N ASN A 150 6.16 28.06 -23.74
CA ASN A 150 5.40 27.14 -24.59
C ASN A 150 6.34 26.11 -25.24
N ASP A 151 5.77 25.07 -25.85
CA ASP A 151 6.55 23.97 -26.41
C ASP A 151 7.51 24.43 -27.53
N VAL A 152 7.10 25.42 -28.35
CA VAL A 152 7.96 25.95 -29.43
C VAL A 152 9.18 26.69 -28.86
N GLU A 153 8.99 27.46 -27.79
CA GLU A 153 10.08 28.14 -27.08
C GLU A 153 11.01 27.16 -26.40
N LYS A 154 10.48 26.11 -25.76
CA LYS A 154 11.26 25.05 -25.13
C LYS A 154 12.12 24.32 -26.16
N GLU A 155 11.55 23.92 -27.29
CA GLU A 155 12.30 23.27 -28.38
C GLU A 155 13.40 24.17 -28.94
N ARG A 156 13.11 25.47 -29.13
CA ARG A 156 14.12 26.43 -29.60
C ARG A 156 15.29 26.57 -28.61
N LEU A 157 15.00 26.63 -27.31
CA LEU A 157 16.03 26.70 -26.27
C LEU A 157 16.85 25.41 -26.19
N LEU A 158 16.22 24.23 -26.32
CA LEU A 158 16.91 22.94 -26.36
C LEU A 158 17.86 22.84 -27.56
N VAL A 159 17.40 23.21 -28.76
CA VAL A 159 18.26 23.26 -29.95
C VAL A 159 19.43 24.23 -29.76
N TRP A 160 19.18 25.38 -29.14
CA TRP A 160 20.24 26.34 -28.84
C TRP A 160 21.27 25.79 -27.85
N LEU A 161 20.84 25.14 -26.77
CA LEU A 161 21.72 24.46 -25.81
C LEU A 161 22.56 23.36 -26.49
N ASP A 162 21.92 22.49 -27.27
CA ASP A 162 22.62 21.40 -27.98
C ASP A 162 23.61 21.93 -29.02
N SER A 163 23.29 23.04 -29.67
CA SER A 163 24.16 23.70 -30.64
C SER A 163 25.32 24.44 -29.97
N GLY A 164 25.08 25.05 -28.81
CA GLY A 164 26.11 25.68 -27.98
C GLY A 164 27.11 24.65 -27.43
N MET A 165 26.61 23.52 -26.93
CA MET A 165 27.43 22.39 -26.47
C MET A 165 28.31 21.80 -27.59
N LYS A 166 27.80 21.76 -28.83
CA LYS A 166 28.59 21.34 -30.00
C LYS A 166 29.67 22.36 -30.38
N LYS A 167 29.43 23.65 -30.17
CA LYS A 167 30.40 24.72 -30.44
C LYS A 167 31.55 24.72 -29.42
N GLU A 168 31.23 24.59 -28.14
CA GLU A 168 32.23 24.50 -27.07
C GLU A 168 33.08 23.22 -27.18
N ALA A 169 32.49 22.10 -27.62
CA ALA A 169 33.24 20.87 -27.92
C ALA A 169 34.17 21.02 -29.14
N PHE A 170 33.80 21.82 -30.14
CA PHE A 170 34.63 22.11 -31.31
C PHE A 170 35.80 23.04 -30.95
N GLU A 171 35.54 24.12 -30.21
CA GLU A 171 36.57 25.06 -29.74
C GLU A 171 37.57 24.39 -28.78
N ALA A 172 37.10 23.50 -27.88
CA ALA A 172 38.00 22.71 -27.03
C ALA A 172 38.87 21.73 -27.83
N SER A 173 38.38 21.19 -28.94
CA SER A 173 39.18 20.30 -29.82
C SER A 173 40.18 21.05 -30.69
N GLU A 174 39.87 22.28 -31.11
CA GLU A 174 40.74 23.15 -31.90
C GLU A 174 41.93 23.67 -31.06
N VAL A 175 41.68 24.06 -29.80
CA VAL A 175 42.74 24.47 -28.86
C VAL A 175 43.70 23.31 -28.52
N VAL A 176 43.22 22.07 -28.43
CA VAL A 176 44.09 20.89 -28.21
C VAL A 176 44.90 20.55 -29.47
N ALA A 177 44.35 20.75 -30.67
CA ALA A 177 45.07 20.56 -31.92
C ALA A 177 46.17 21.61 -32.12
N GLU A 178 45.90 22.88 -31.81
CA GLU A 178 46.89 23.97 -31.91
C GLU A 178 48.02 23.84 -30.87
N THR A 179 47.71 23.41 -29.64
CA THR A 179 48.72 23.20 -28.59
C THR A 179 49.58 21.94 -28.83
N GLY A 180 49.06 20.93 -29.54
CA GLY A 180 49.81 19.74 -29.95
C GLY A 180 50.81 20.00 -31.09
N LEU A 181 50.56 20.99 -31.95
CA LEU A 181 51.44 21.36 -33.07
C LEU A 181 52.61 22.28 -32.64
N ALA A 182 52.50 22.96 -31.49
CA ALA A 182 53.51 23.91 -31.02
C ALA A 182 54.69 23.29 -30.26
N ASN A 183 54.65 22.00 -29.88
CA ASN A 183 55.64 21.40 -28.97
C ASN A 183 56.52 20.29 -29.56
N SER A 184 56.80 20.34 -30.88
CA SER A 184 57.81 19.48 -31.52
C SER A 184 58.85 20.33 -32.22
N GLY A 185 59.87 20.79 -31.49
CA GLY A 185 60.98 21.48 -32.14
C GLY A 185 61.96 22.19 -31.22
N LYS A 186 62.77 21.45 -30.45
CA LYS A 186 64.23 21.65 -30.44
C LYS A 186 64.97 20.58 -29.64
N LYS A 187 65.81 19.85 -30.37
CA LYS A 187 66.78 18.86 -29.95
C LYS A 187 68.10 19.57 -29.60
N ALA A 188 68.83 18.96 -28.66
CA ALA A 188 70.29 18.84 -28.58
C ALA A 188 71.16 20.11 -28.40
N GLY A 189 72.04 20.00 -27.40
CA GLY A 189 73.16 20.90 -27.09
C GLY A 189 73.75 20.50 -25.76
#